data_AF-A0A3M1IDA4-F1
#
_entry.id   AF-A0A3M1IDA4-F1
#
_cell.length_a   1.000
_cell.length_b   1.000
_cell.length_c   1.000
_cell.angle_alpha   90.00
_cell.angle_beta   90.00
_cell.angle_gamma   90.00
#
_symmetry.space_group_name_H-M   'P 1'
#
loop_
_entity.id
_entity.type
_entity.pdbx_description
1 polymer ?
#
loop_
_entity_poly.entity_id
_entity_poly.type
_entity_poly.pdbx_seq_one_letter_code
_entity_poly.pdbx_strand_id
1 'polypeptide(L)'
;IAFWGLIFYGILAVSLFFAYLTEESNYLRIALLLAVLGFAFDLFLFLYSVFVLGTVCNLCLLTYLVTLGILILAYLTNKKLNEGFRVDFSKLLTNKVIFIAFVLTALSVSVGTAGIIHASTKNENSVVKEDPDTMLMRARNLFITEFEKKPAVNINTADAPRIGSSNPVLTIIDFADFQCPFCKRMSEKLHKLLEDFPDWIQVIYKHYPLDKNCNSRMRRQLHEGSCELSYASYCAYKQNKFWAFHDLVYAKQAELHENVNDAKIRQLAVQAGLNPNSLLACMKDPTTKQVIINDIEEGNRLGVNSTPTIYLNNRKLNVRFMDFFLEQYLYYKLQQLQKH
;
A
#
# COMPACT_ATOMS: atom_id res chain seq x y z
N ILE A 1 5.44 17.49 13.28
CA ILE A 1 6.54 17.73 12.30
C ILE A 1 6.41 19.12 11.66
N ALA A 2 5.25 19.53 11.12
CA ALA A 2 5.08 20.85 10.48
C ALA A 2 5.42 22.07 11.37
N PHE A 3 5.12 22.00 12.67
CA PHE A 3 5.43 23.07 13.64
C PHE A 3 6.93 23.40 13.73
N TRP A 4 7.79 22.37 13.81
CA TRP A 4 9.24 22.54 13.91
C TRP A 4 9.85 23.09 12.62
N GLY A 5 9.29 22.70 11.45
CA GLY A 5 9.69 23.26 10.16
C GLY A 5 9.39 24.77 10.05
N LEU A 6 8.22 25.21 10.51
CA LEU A 6 7.85 26.63 10.50
C LEU A 6 8.77 27.49 11.38
N ILE A 7 9.13 26.99 12.58
CA ILE A 7 10.08 27.68 13.46
C ILE A 7 11.44 27.77 12.76
N PHE A 8 11.93 26.67 12.20
CA PHE A 8 13.22 26.63 11.50
C PHE A 8 13.28 27.64 10.34
N TYR A 9 12.30 27.59 9.42
CA TYR A 9 12.27 28.50 8.28
C TYR A 9 12.01 29.96 8.70
N GLY A 10 11.26 30.20 9.78
CA GLY A 10 11.08 31.53 10.35
C GLY A 10 12.39 32.16 10.83
N ILE A 11 13.18 31.41 11.62
CA ILE A 11 14.49 31.89 12.12
C ILE A 11 15.47 32.11 10.95
N LEU A 12 15.46 31.22 9.96
CA LEU A 12 16.29 31.32 8.77
C LEU A 12 15.94 32.58 7.94
N ALA A 13 14.65 32.83 7.73
CA ALA A 13 14.16 34.00 7.00
C ALA A 13 14.53 35.32 7.72
N VAL A 14 14.35 35.37 9.04
CA VAL A 14 14.76 36.53 9.86
C VAL A 14 16.27 36.75 9.75
N SER A 15 17.07 35.70 9.89
CA SER A 15 18.54 35.81 9.82
C SER A 15 19.02 36.33 8.45
N LEU A 16 18.44 35.83 7.35
CA LEU A 16 18.74 36.30 6.00
C LEU A 16 18.27 37.73 5.75
N PHE A 17 17.09 38.10 6.27
CA PHE A 17 16.55 39.45 6.16
C PHE A 17 17.42 40.48 6.89
N PHE A 18 17.91 40.16 8.10
CA PHE A 18 18.83 41.04 8.81
C PHE A 18 20.23 41.07 8.18
N ALA A 19 20.72 39.94 7.65
CA ALA A 19 21.95 39.94 6.86
C ALA A 19 21.84 40.89 5.66
N TYR A 20 20.66 40.95 5.03
CA TYR A 20 20.38 41.86 3.92
C TYR A 20 20.28 43.33 4.37
N LEU A 21 19.56 43.62 5.46
CA LEU A 21 19.33 45.00 5.92
C LEU A 21 20.54 45.66 6.59
N THR A 22 21.34 44.88 7.33
CA THR A 22 22.41 45.43 8.18
C THR A 22 23.78 45.30 7.53
N GLU A 23 23.89 44.54 6.44
CA GLU A 23 25.14 44.10 5.82
C GLU A 23 26.13 43.45 6.81
N GLU A 24 25.68 43.04 8.01
CA GLU A 24 26.54 42.40 8.98
C GLU A 24 26.81 40.94 8.62
N SER A 25 28.09 40.59 8.49
CA SER A 25 28.55 39.24 8.17
C SER A 25 28.14 38.19 9.22
N ASN A 26 27.83 38.61 10.46
CA ASN A 26 27.42 37.71 11.54
C ASN A 26 26.05 37.04 11.29
N TYR A 27 25.05 37.78 10.79
CA TYR A 27 23.73 37.19 10.50
C TYR A 27 23.78 36.22 9.33
N LEU A 28 24.63 36.50 8.34
CA LEU A 28 24.86 35.59 7.24
C LEU A 28 25.51 34.27 7.70
N ARG A 29 26.45 34.32 8.65
CA ARG A 29 27.05 33.13 9.26
C ARG A 29 26.05 32.33 10.08
N ILE A 30 25.15 33.00 10.81
CA ILE A 30 24.06 32.34 11.55
C ILE A 30 23.11 31.65 10.56
N ALA A 31 22.71 32.32 9.49
CA ALA A 31 21.88 31.72 8.44
C ALA A 31 22.56 30.51 7.79
N LEU A 32 23.88 30.60 7.53
CA LEU A 32 24.67 29.48 7.01
C LEU A 32 24.71 28.29 7.99
N LEU A 33 24.94 28.54 9.28
CA LEU A 33 24.95 27.50 10.30
C LEU A 33 23.59 26.80 10.42
N LEU A 34 22.50 27.57 10.41
CA LEU A 34 21.14 27.03 10.43
C LEU A 34 20.83 26.23 9.17
N ALA A 35 21.23 26.71 8.00
CA ALA A 35 21.05 25.98 6.74
C ALA A 35 21.82 24.65 6.72
N VAL A 36 23.04 24.59 7.28
CA VAL A 36 23.81 23.35 7.42
C VAL A 36 23.09 22.35 8.35
N LEU A 37 22.63 22.81 9.51
CA LEU A 37 21.90 21.95 10.46
C LEU A 37 20.58 21.45 9.88
N GLY A 38 19.84 22.31 9.20
CA GLY A 38 18.60 21.95 8.51
C GLY A 38 18.85 20.91 7.42
N PHE A 39 19.88 21.12 6.59
CA PHE A 39 20.23 20.16 5.54
C PHE A 39 20.67 18.80 6.09
N ALA A 40 21.42 18.77 7.20
CA ALA A 40 21.79 17.51 7.85
C ALA A 40 20.58 16.74 8.37
N PHE A 41 19.60 17.45 8.95
CA PHE A 41 18.34 16.87 9.40
C PHE A 41 17.47 16.39 8.23
N ASP A 42 17.37 17.18 7.17
CA ASP A 42 16.67 16.82 5.93
C ASP A 42 17.29 15.57 5.28
N LEU A 43 18.61 15.47 5.27
CA LEU A 43 19.32 14.28 4.78
C LEU A 43 19.01 13.04 5.64
N PHE A 44 19.00 13.19 6.96
CA PHE A 44 18.61 12.10 7.86
C PHE A 44 17.17 11.62 7.59
N LEU A 45 16.22 12.56 7.46
CA LEU A 45 14.81 12.23 7.17
C LEU A 45 14.65 11.61 5.78
N PHE A 46 15.38 12.09 4.79
CA PHE A 46 15.36 11.53 3.45
C PHE A 46 15.88 10.08 3.45
N LEU A 47 17.02 9.83 4.10
CA LEU A 47 17.56 8.47 4.25
C LEU A 47 16.58 7.56 4.98
N TYR A 48 15.97 8.03 6.07
CA TYR A 48 14.94 7.29 6.79
C TYR A 48 13.74 6.97 5.87
N SER A 49 13.27 7.93 5.09
CA SER A 49 12.15 7.76 4.15
C SER A 49 12.46 6.69 3.09
N VAL A 50 13.67 6.70 2.53
CA VAL A 50 14.08 5.76 1.49
C VAL A 50 14.33 4.36 2.06
N PHE A 51 15.10 4.25 3.14
CA PHE A 51 15.58 2.96 3.64
C PHE A 51 14.62 2.29 4.62
N VAL A 52 13.80 3.04 5.36
CA VAL A 52 12.85 2.49 6.34
C VAL A 52 11.43 2.46 5.81
N LEU A 53 10.98 3.52 5.15
CA LEU A 53 9.58 3.65 4.71
C LEU A 53 9.32 3.22 3.26
N GLY A 54 10.37 3.05 2.45
CA GLY A 54 10.24 2.64 1.04
C GLY A 54 9.41 3.59 0.16
N THR A 55 9.15 4.82 0.63
CA THR A 55 8.32 5.82 -0.05
C THR A 55 8.93 7.19 0.13
N VAL A 56 8.76 8.09 -0.85
CA VAL A 56 9.26 9.47 -0.80
C VAL A 56 8.08 10.43 -0.89
N CYS A 57 7.95 11.34 0.07
CA CYS A 57 6.93 12.38 0.06
C CYS A 57 7.35 13.53 -0.87
N ASN A 58 6.54 13.83 -1.89
CA ASN A 58 6.81 14.90 -2.86
C ASN A 58 6.94 16.28 -2.19
N LEU A 59 6.15 16.54 -1.14
CA LEU A 59 6.23 17.80 -0.40
C LEU A 59 7.53 17.91 0.40
N CYS A 60 8.00 16.79 0.98
CA CYS A 60 9.28 16.74 1.70
C CYS A 60 10.46 16.92 0.74
N LEU A 61 10.40 16.31 -0.45
CA LEU A 61 11.43 16.49 -1.48
C LEU A 61 11.58 17.96 -1.89
N LEU A 62 10.46 18.67 -2.04
CA LEU A 62 10.47 20.10 -2.34
C LEU A 62 11.16 20.90 -1.22
N THR A 63 10.82 20.63 0.05
CA THR A 63 11.45 21.33 1.17
C THR A 63 12.95 21.06 1.26
N TYR A 64 13.40 19.84 0.95
CA TYR A 64 14.82 19.48 0.95
C TYR A 64 15.61 20.23 -0.14
N LEU A 65 15.02 20.36 -1.33
CA LEU A 65 15.62 21.13 -2.43
C LEU A 65 15.72 22.62 -2.09
N VAL A 66 14.70 23.17 -1.40
CA VAL A 66 14.70 24.56 -0.94
C VAL A 66 15.80 24.77 0.12
N THR A 67 15.92 23.90 1.12
CA THR A 67 16.97 23.98 2.15
C THR A 67 18.37 23.90 1.51
N LEU A 68 18.57 23.00 0.56
CA LEU A 68 19.83 22.87 -0.19
C LEU A 68 20.16 24.14 -0.99
N GLY A 69 19.16 24.74 -1.66
CA GLY A 69 19.34 26.00 -2.38
C GLY A 69 19.76 27.15 -1.46
N ILE A 70 19.13 27.27 -0.29
CA ILE A 70 19.48 28.29 0.71
C ILE A 70 20.90 28.06 1.25
N LEU A 71 21.29 26.81 1.51
CA LEU A 71 22.64 26.45 1.94
C LEU A 71 23.69 26.87 0.91
N ILE A 72 23.47 26.58 -0.37
CA ILE A 72 24.38 26.95 -1.46
C ILE A 72 24.52 28.47 -1.55
N LEU A 73 23.40 29.21 -1.53
CA LEU A 73 23.41 30.67 -1.59
C LEU A 73 24.12 31.30 -0.38
N ALA A 74 23.83 30.83 0.82
CA ALA A 74 24.48 31.30 2.05
C ALA A 74 26.00 31.02 2.02
N TYR A 75 26.41 29.84 1.53
CA TYR A 75 27.82 29.46 1.40
C TYR A 75 28.56 30.34 0.40
N LEU A 76 27.99 30.53 -0.80
CA LEU A 76 28.60 31.37 -1.84
C LEU A 76 28.75 32.83 -1.39
N THR A 77 27.75 33.34 -0.67
CA THR A 77 27.75 34.72 -0.14
C THR A 77 28.80 34.86 0.96
N ASN A 78 28.88 33.89 1.89
CA ASN A 78 29.88 33.90 2.95
C ASN A 78 31.32 33.77 2.41
N LYS A 79 31.52 32.93 1.38
CA LYS A 79 32.83 32.78 0.72
C LYS A 79 33.33 34.09 0.10
N LYS A 80 32.43 34.92 -0.44
CA LYS A 80 32.77 36.22 -1.04
C LYS A 80 33.28 37.24 -0.01
N LEU A 81 32.88 37.11 1.27
CA LEU A 81 33.26 38.04 2.33
C LEU A 81 34.67 37.79 2.89
N ASN A 82 35.29 36.64 2.60
CA ASN A 82 36.70 36.31 2.91
C ASN A 82 37.16 36.55 4.36
N GLU A 83 36.23 36.57 5.31
CA GLU A 83 36.48 36.67 6.74
C GLU A 83 36.31 35.30 7.41
N GLY A 84 37.08 35.02 8.48
CA GLY A 84 37.02 33.75 9.20
C GLY A 84 35.64 33.41 9.76
N PHE A 85 35.29 32.11 9.78
CA PHE A 85 34.00 31.63 10.29
C PHE A 85 33.96 31.66 11.82
N ARG A 86 33.52 32.78 12.40
CA ARG A 86 33.18 32.92 13.81
C ARG A 86 31.75 33.46 13.94
N VAL A 87 30.92 32.75 14.69
CA VAL A 87 29.53 33.11 14.98
C VAL A 87 29.48 33.72 16.37
N ASP A 88 28.95 34.93 16.48
CA ASP A 88 28.70 35.58 17.76
C ASP A 88 27.19 35.60 18.05
N PHE A 89 26.75 34.70 18.92
CA PHE A 89 25.36 34.57 19.33
C PHE A 89 24.90 35.69 20.28
N SER A 90 25.83 36.43 20.91
CA SER A 90 25.49 37.49 21.86
C SER A 90 24.78 38.67 21.18
N LYS A 91 25.18 39.00 19.95
CA LYS A 91 24.56 40.04 19.12
C LYS A 91 23.13 39.72 18.70
N LEU A 92 22.79 38.43 18.57
CA LEU A 92 21.44 37.98 18.24
C LEU A 92 20.44 38.26 19.38
N LEU A 93 20.89 38.11 20.64
CA LEU A 93 20.07 38.33 21.85
C LEU A 93 20.04 39.79 22.32
N THR A 94 21.11 40.56 22.04
CA THR A 94 21.23 41.96 22.49
C THR A 94 20.55 42.95 21.54
N ASN A 95 20.35 42.56 20.28
CA ASN A 95 19.67 43.39 19.30
C ASN A 95 18.16 43.42 19.58
N LYS A 96 17.68 44.54 20.12
CA LYS A 96 16.25 44.76 20.48
C LYS A 96 15.30 44.46 19.33
N VAL A 97 15.70 44.71 18.08
CA VAL A 97 14.85 44.48 16.90
C VAL A 97 14.69 42.97 16.63
N ILE A 98 15.75 42.18 16.82
CA ILE A 98 15.71 40.72 16.62
C ILE A 98 14.97 40.04 17.77
N PHE A 99 15.16 40.51 19.00
CA PHE A 99 14.39 40.05 20.14
C PHE A 99 12.88 40.34 19.94
N ILE A 100 12.53 41.55 19.47
CA ILE A 100 11.15 41.91 19.13
C ILE A 100 10.63 41.05 17.97
N ALA A 101 11.40 40.82 16.91
CA ALA A 101 10.98 39.97 15.80
C ALA A 101 10.76 38.51 16.23
N PHE A 102 11.63 37.98 17.10
CA PHE A 102 11.50 36.64 17.67
C PHE A 102 10.26 36.54 18.57
N VAL A 103 10.04 37.53 19.45
CA VAL A 103 8.86 37.61 20.31
C VAL A 103 7.59 37.76 19.48
N LEU A 104 7.56 38.62 18.45
CA LEU A 104 6.40 38.80 17.57
C LEU A 104 6.11 37.57 16.71
N THR A 105 7.13 36.84 16.29
CA THR A 105 6.95 35.57 15.56
C THR A 105 6.45 34.48 16.51
N ALA A 106 6.98 34.39 17.73
CA ALA A 106 6.45 33.49 18.75
C ALA A 106 5.01 33.86 19.16
N LEU A 107 4.70 35.17 19.26
CA LEU A 107 3.38 35.68 19.62
C LEU A 107 2.37 35.43 18.50
N SER A 108 2.72 35.72 17.24
CA SER A 108 1.85 35.47 16.08
C SER A 108 1.59 33.98 15.89
N VAL A 109 2.56 33.12 16.19
CA VAL A 109 2.37 31.67 16.23
C VAL A 109 1.45 31.28 17.39
N SER A 110 1.65 31.81 18.59
CA SER A 110 0.79 31.48 19.75
C SER A 110 -0.66 31.97 19.60
N VAL A 111 -0.87 33.17 19.05
CA VAL A 111 -2.20 33.71 18.69
C VAL A 111 -2.80 32.96 17.49
N GLY A 112 -1.98 32.58 16.50
CA GLY A 112 -2.41 31.75 15.38
C GLY A 112 -2.85 30.35 15.84
N THR A 113 -2.10 29.71 16.74
CA THR A 113 -2.48 28.43 17.33
C THR A 113 -3.68 28.56 18.25
N ALA A 114 -3.78 29.62 19.05
CA ALA A 114 -4.95 29.87 19.89
C ALA A 114 -6.19 30.18 19.04
N GLY A 115 -6.05 30.90 17.93
CA GLY A 115 -7.12 31.16 16.96
C GLY A 115 -7.55 29.91 16.20
N ILE A 116 -6.61 29.02 15.84
CA ILE A 116 -6.92 27.70 15.26
C ILE A 116 -7.61 26.81 16.31
N ILE A 117 -7.14 26.80 17.56
CA ILE A 117 -7.78 26.05 18.66
C ILE A 117 -9.19 26.61 18.94
N HIS A 118 -9.36 27.94 18.98
CA HIS A 118 -10.64 28.60 19.25
C HIS A 118 -11.62 28.45 18.08
N ALA A 119 -11.15 28.49 16.83
CA ALA A 119 -11.93 28.16 15.64
C ALA A 119 -12.30 26.66 15.61
N SER A 120 -11.43 25.78 16.13
CA SER A 120 -11.72 24.36 16.31
C SER A 120 -12.82 24.14 17.36
N THR A 121 -12.82 24.88 18.46
CA THR A 121 -13.85 24.77 19.52
C THR A 121 -15.19 25.40 19.14
N LYS A 122 -15.21 26.44 18.29
CA LYS A 122 -16.47 27.08 17.88
C LYS A 122 -17.29 26.22 16.89
N ASN A 123 -16.61 25.30 16.19
CA ASN A 123 -17.23 24.30 15.33
C ASN A 123 -17.76 23.07 16.11
N GLU A 124 -17.53 23.01 17.43
CA GLU A 124 -17.92 21.89 18.28
C GLU A 124 -19.42 21.91 18.65
N ASN A 125 -20.10 23.06 18.51
CA ASN A 125 -21.52 23.20 18.84
C ASN A 125 -22.49 22.76 17.73
N SER A 126 -21.99 22.36 16.56
CA SER A 126 -22.79 21.85 15.43
C SER A 126 -22.40 20.43 14.98
N VAL A 127 -21.37 19.84 15.60
CA VAL A 127 -21.07 18.42 15.40
C VAL A 127 -22.03 17.64 16.29
N VAL A 128 -22.98 16.93 15.67
CA VAL A 128 -23.69 15.83 16.31
C VAL A 128 -22.63 15.01 17.06
N LYS A 129 -22.72 14.91 18.39
CA LYS A 129 -21.93 13.96 19.21
C LYS A 129 -22.36 12.55 18.81
N GLU A 130 -22.02 12.18 17.60
CA GLU A 130 -22.23 10.85 17.07
C GLU A 130 -21.13 9.99 17.67
N ASP A 131 -21.57 8.94 18.33
CA ASP A 131 -20.69 7.95 18.89
C ASP A 131 -19.66 7.48 17.82
N PRO A 132 -18.36 7.37 18.14
CA PRO A 132 -17.33 7.00 17.17
C PRO A 132 -17.64 5.73 16.37
N ASP A 133 -18.29 4.74 17.00
CA ASP A 133 -18.66 3.49 16.33
C ASP A 133 -19.78 3.72 15.31
N THR A 134 -20.72 4.61 15.62
CA THR A 134 -21.78 5.01 14.69
C THR A 134 -21.21 5.76 13.47
N MET A 135 -20.24 6.65 13.68
CA MET A 135 -19.56 7.36 12.59
C MET A 135 -18.78 6.38 11.69
N LEU A 136 -18.04 5.45 12.30
CA LEU A 136 -17.29 4.42 11.57
C LEU A 136 -18.23 3.49 10.78
N MET A 137 -19.36 3.09 11.38
CA MET A 137 -20.38 2.29 10.71
C MET A 137 -20.96 3.02 9.49
N ARG A 138 -21.27 4.32 9.60
CA ARG A 138 -21.76 5.11 8.46
C ARG A 138 -20.71 5.23 7.36
N ALA A 139 -19.47 5.55 7.72
CA ALA A 139 -18.36 5.65 6.77
C ALA A 139 -18.15 4.33 6.01
N ARG A 140 -18.16 3.20 6.74
CA ARG A 140 -18.12 1.85 6.18
C ARG A 140 -19.28 1.61 5.21
N ASN A 141 -20.51 1.88 5.64
CA ASN A 141 -21.71 1.61 4.84
C ASN A 141 -21.72 2.47 3.57
N LEU A 142 -21.28 3.73 3.65
CA LEU A 142 -21.10 4.59 2.48
C LEU A 142 -20.07 4.02 1.51
N PHE A 143 -18.91 3.57 2.01
CA PHE A 143 -17.87 2.98 1.19
C PHE A 143 -18.34 1.70 0.48
N ILE A 144 -19.06 0.83 1.19
CA ILE A 144 -19.63 -0.40 0.62
C ILE A 144 -20.70 -0.06 -0.43
N THR A 145 -21.62 0.85 -0.13
CA THR A 145 -22.68 1.25 -1.06
C THR A 145 -22.07 1.84 -2.34
N GLU A 146 -21.02 2.65 -2.22
CA GLU A 146 -20.31 3.21 -3.36
C GLU A 146 -19.53 2.15 -4.15
N PHE A 147 -18.98 1.15 -3.46
CA PHE A 147 -18.39 -0.02 -4.11
C PHE A 147 -19.42 -0.81 -4.94
N GLU A 148 -20.65 -0.99 -4.45
CA GLU A 148 -21.69 -1.75 -5.17
C GLU A 148 -22.20 -1.05 -6.42
N LYS A 149 -22.12 0.28 -6.47
CA LYS A 149 -22.43 1.06 -7.68
C LYS A 149 -21.40 0.88 -8.79
N LYS A 150 -20.20 0.37 -8.48
CA LYS A 150 -19.19 0.10 -9.51
C LYS A 150 -19.75 -0.89 -10.53
N PRO A 151 -19.42 -0.73 -11.82
CA PRO A 151 -19.87 -1.65 -12.84
C PRO A 151 -19.33 -3.06 -12.56
N ALA A 152 -20.22 -4.05 -12.61
CA ALA A 152 -19.83 -5.44 -12.64
C ALA A 152 -19.22 -5.78 -13.99
N VAL A 153 -18.19 -6.63 -14.02
CA VAL A 153 -17.58 -7.13 -15.25
C VAL A 153 -18.05 -8.57 -15.52
N ASN A 154 -18.08 -8.98 -16.78
CA ASN A 154 -18.31 -10.39 -17.09
C ASN A 154 -17.01 -11.17 -16.90
N ILE A 155 -17.05 -12.18 -16.03
CA ILE A 155 -15.94 -13.10 -15.72
C ILE A 155 -16.42 -14.53 -15.96
N ASN A 156 -15.74 -15.26 -16.84
CA ASN A 156 -16.05 -16.65 -17.12
C ASN A 156 -15.57 -17.54 -15.96
N THR A 157 -16.54 -18.16 -15.29
CA THR A 157 -16.31 -19.03 -14.13
C THR A 157 -16.81 -20.46 -14.34
N ALA A 158 -17.25 -20.83 -15.55
CA ALA A 158 -17.89 -22.12 -15.82
C ALA A 158 -17.00 -23.31 -15.42
N ASP A 159 -15.73 -23.28 -15.83
CA ASP A 159 -14.74 -24.33 -15.56
C ASP A 159 -13.77 -23.98 -14.43
N ALA A 160 -14.12 -23.00 -13.59
CA ALA A 160 -13.28 -22.53 -12.51
C ALA A 160 -13.52 -23.34 -11.21
N PRO A 161 -12.46 -23.75 -10.50
CA PRO A 161 -12.58 -24.37 -9.19
C PRO A 161 -13.30 -23.45 -8.19
N ARG A 162 -14.23 -24.01 -7.43
CA ARG A 162 -15.04 -23.28 -6.45
C ARG A 162 -15.21 -24.06 -5.15
N ILE A 163 -15.41 -23.33 -4.05
CA ILE A 163 -15.73 -23.87 -2.71
C ILE A 163 -16.70 -22.92 -1.99
N GLY A 164 -17.40 -23.44 -1.00
CA GLY A 164 -18.40 -22.71 -0.21
C GLY A 164 -19.81 -22.90 -0.75
N SER A 165 -20.67 -21.94 -0.43
CA SER A 165 -22.10 -21.98 -0.71
C SER A 165 -22.43 -22.13 -2.20
N SER A 166 -23.47 -22.92 -2.50
CA SER A 166 -24.04 -23.04 -3.84
C SER A 166 -24.95 -21.86 -4.21
N ASN A 167 -25.46 -21.13 -3.21
CA ASN A 167 -26.27 -19.92 -3.37
C ASN A 167 -25.68 -18.77 -2.52
N PRO A 168 -24.50 -18.27 -2.89
CA PRO A 168 -23.77 -17.30 -2.07
C PRO A 168 -24.42 -15.92 -2.07
N VAL A 169 -24.41 -15.27 -0.91
CA VAL A 169 -24.65 -13.82 -0.78
C VAL A 169 -23.45 -13.03 -1.36
N LEU A 170 -22.26 -13.60 -1.23
CA LEU A 170 -21.01 -13.03 -1.72
C LEU A 170 -20.20 -14.07 -2.49
N THR A 171 -20.03 -13.83 -3.79
CA THR A 171 -19.06 -14.55 -4.62
C THR A 171 -17.75 -13.77 -4.65
N ILE A 172 -16.67 -14.43 -4.24
CA ILE A 172 -15.30 -13.92 -4.26
C ILE A 172 -14.55 -14.64 -5.38
N ILE A 173 -14.07 -13.90 -6.38
CA ILE A 173 -13.22 -14.44 -7.45
C ILE A 173 -11.79 -13.97 -7.20
N ASP A 174 -10.87 -14.91 -7.03
CA ASP A 174 -9.46 -14.66 -6.75
C ASP A 174 -8.58 -15.02 -7.96
N PHE A 175 -8.01 -14.00 -8.61
CA PHE A 175 -6.95 -14.18 -9.57
C PHE A 175 -5.62 -14.31 -8.83
N ALA A 176 -5.11 -15.55 -8.78
CA ALA A 176 -4.04 -15.93 -7.88
C ALA A 176 -2.91 -16.73 -8.55
N ASP A 177 -1.80 -16.79 -7.82
CA ASP A 177 -0.54 -17.40 -8.22
C ASP A 177 0.01 -18.24 -7.05
N PHE A 178 0.35 -19.49 -7.32
CA PHE A 178 0.77 -20.46 -6.30
C PHE A 178 2.11 -20.15 -5.63
N GLN A 179 2.99 -19.38 -6.26
CA GLN A 179 4.26 -18.94 -5.69
C GLN A 179 4.18 -17.53 -5.09
N CYS A 180 3.07 -16.80 -5.24
CA CYS A 180 2.89 -15.48 -4.65
C CYS A 180 2.63 -15.55 -3.13
N PRO A 181 3.47 -14.92 -2.28
CA PRO A 181 3.26 -14.93 -0.82
C PRO A 181 1.99 -14.19 -0.36
N PHE A 182 1.54 -13.19 -1.12
CA PHE A 182 0.30 -12.48 -0.83
C PHE A 182 -0.93 -13.35 -1.16
N CYS A 183 -0.85 -14.21 -2.18
CA CYS A 183 -1.93 -15.15 -2.51
C CYS A 183 -2.09 -16.21 -1.43
N LYS A 184 -0.98 -16.70 -0.86
CA LYS A 184 -1.02 -17.60 0.31
C LYS A 184 -1.79 -16.98 1.48
N ARG A 185 -1.43 -15.75 1.88
CA ARG A 185 -2.12 -15.05 2.98
C ARG A 185 -3.59 -14.78 2.68
N MET A 186 -3.90 -14.43 1.43
CA MET A 186 -5.29 -14.28 0.99
C MET A 186 -6.05 -15.60 1.09
N SER A 187 -5.46 -16.71 0.65
CA SER A 187 -6.05 -18.04 0.78
C SER A 187 -6.34 -18.40 2.23
N GLU A 188 -5.40 -18.18 3.16
CA GLU A 188 -5.61 -18.41 4.60
C GLU A 188 -6.80 -17.59 5.13
N LYS A 189 -6.90 -16.32 4.70
CA LYS A 189 -8.02 -15.46 5.06
C LYS A 189 -9.36 -15.92 4.47
N LEU A 190 -9.37 -16.33 3.20
CA LEU A 190 -10.58 -16.83 2.55
C LEU A 190 -11.08 -18.12 3.19
N HIS A 191 -10.18 -19.01 3.62
CA HIS A 191 -10.54 -20.18 4.43
C HIS A 191 -11.21 -19.76 5.72
N LYS A 192 -10.65 -18.78 6.44
CA LYS A 192 -11.27 -18.30 7.67
C LYS A 192 -12.67 -17.72 7.45
N LEU A 193 -12.86 -16.97 6.37
CA LEU A 193 -14.16 -16.44 5.99
C LEU A 193 -15.16 -17.55 5.62
N LEU A 194 -14.72 -18.62 4.94
CA LEU A 194 -15.56 -19.78 4.63
C LEU A 194 -15.97 -20.54 5.90
N GLU A 195 -15.10 -20.62 6.91
CA GLU A 195 -15.44 -21.20 8.21
C GLU A 195 -16.46 -20.34 8.97
N ASP A 196 -16.28 -19.03 8.96
CA ASP A 196 -17.12 -18.09 9.72
C ASP A 196 -18.50 -17.87 9.04
N PHE A 197 -18.56 -18.03 7.71
CA PHE A 197 -19.76 -17.76 6.90
C PHE A 197 -20.01 -18.84 5.81
N PRO A 198 -20.17 -20.13 6.18
CA PRO A 198 -20.16 -21.26 5.24
C PRO A 198 -21.31 -21.21 4.21
N ASP A 199 -22.49 -20.74 4.61
CA ASP A 199 -23.68 -20.69 3.74
C ASP A 199 -23.75 -19.41 2.89
N TRP A 200 -22.83 -18.47 3.09
CA TRP A 200 -22.93 -17.12 2.52
C TRP A 200 -21.90 -16.84 1.44
N ILE A 201 -20.75 -17.52 1.50
CA ILE A 201 -19.61 -17.19 0.66
C ILE A 201 -19.36 -18.32 -0.32
N GLN A 202 -19.08 -17.95 -1.57
CA GLN A 202 -18.46 -18.82 -2.55
C GLN A 202 -17.13 -18.21 -2.95
N VAL A 203 -16.07 -19.00 -2.94
CA VAL A 203 -14.76 -18.61 -3.46
C VAL A 203 -14.55 -19.34 -4.78
N ILE A 204 -14.11 -18.60 -5.80
CA ILE A 204 -13.78 -19.10 -7.13
C ILE A 204 -12.31 -18.74 -7.43
N TYR A 205 -11.52 -19.72 -7.80
CA TYR A 205 -10.11 -19.53 -8.13
C TYR A 205 -9.92 -19.33 -9.64
N LYS A 206 -9.14 -18.30 -10.03
CA LYS A 206 -8.71 -18.04 -11.40
C LYS A 206 -7.19 -18.00 -11.47
N HIS A 207 -6.61 -18.69 -12.44
CA HIS A 207 -5.16 -18.78 -12.54
C HIS A 207 -4.58 -17.50 -13.14
N TYR A 208 -3.62 -16.90 -12.44
CA TYR A 208 -2.86 -15.77 -12.96
C TYR A 208 -1.38 -15.88 -12.57
N PRO A 209 -0.66 -16.91 -13.06
CA PRO A 209 0.75 -17.10 -12.74
C PRO A 209 1.58 -15.90 -13.20
N LEU A 210 2.40 -15.36 -12.32
CA LEU A 210 3.40 -14.31 -12.57
C LEU A 210 4.70 -14.94 -13.09
N ASP A 211 4.56 -15.82 -14.06
CA ASP A 211 5.62 -16.60 -14.68
C ASP A 211 5.61 -16.34 -16.19
N LYS A 212 6.77 -15.93 -16.73
CA LYS A 212 6.92 -15.57 -18.14
C LYS A 212 6.76 -16.77 -19.08
N ASN A 213 6.90 -18.00 -18.58
CA ASN A 213 6.77 -19.22 -19.38
C ASN A 213 5.36 -19.44 -19.95
N CYS A 214 4.32 -18.93 -19.30
CA CYS A 214 2.93 -19.03 -19.78
C CYS A 214 2.16 -17.71 -19.75
N ASN A 215 2.58 -16.73 -18.95
CA ASN A 215 1.95 -15.41 -18.90
C ASN A 215 2.74 -14.39 -19.71
N SER A 216 2.28 -14.15 -20.95
CA SER A 216 2.90 -13.22 -21.89
C SER A 216 2.92 -11.76 -21.43
N ARG A 217 2.14 -11.38 -20.40
CA ARG A 217 2.18 -10.04 -19.80
C ARG A 217 3.44 -9.83 -18.96
N MET A 218 4.08 -10.90 -18.50
CA MET A 218 5.24 -10.82 -17.62
C MET A 218 6.50 -10.40 -18.39
N ARG A 219 7.06 -9.25 -18.03
CA ARG A 219 8.30 -8.74 -18.63
C ARG A 219 9.57 -9.36 -18.03
N ARG A 220 9.50 -9.80 -16.78
CA ARG A 220 10.58 -10.38 -15.99
C ARG A 220 10.15 -11.74 -15.44
N GLN A 221 11.09 -12.67 -15.30
CA GLN A 221 10.86 -13.92 -14.57
C GLN A 221 10.69 -13.58 -13.08
N LEU A 222 9.63 -14.09 -12.44
CA LEU A 222 9.43 -13.95 -10.99
C LEU A 222 9.19 -15.30 -10.35
N HIS A 223 8.13 -15.95 -10.75
CA HIS A 223 7.65 -17.17 -10.13
C HIS A 223 7.90 -18.34 -11.08
N GLU A 224 9.18 -18.72 -11.21
CA GLU A 224 9.60 -19.84 -12.05
C GLU A 224 9.06 -21.16 -11.45
N GLY A 225 8.02 -21.70 -12.09
CA GLY A 225 7.27 -22.87 -11.60
C GLY A 225 5.79 -22.61 -11.38
N SER A 226 5.34 -21.35 -11.39
CA SER A 226 3.92 -21.05 -11.18
C SER A 226 3.06 -21.51 -12.37
N CYS A 227 3.61 -21.59 -13.58
CA CYS A 227 2.90 -22.18 -14.72
C CYS A 227 2.63 -23.67 -14.47
N GLU A 228 3.65 -24.43 -14.08
CA GLU A 228 3.58 -25.86 -13.80
C GLU A 228 2.61 -26.17 -12.65
N LEU A 229 2.66 -25.38 -11.57
CA LEU A 229 1.72 -25.49 -10.46
C LEU A 229 0.28 -25.20 -10.89
N SER A 230 0.07 -24.24 -11.80
CA SER A 230 -1.26 -23.91 -12.35
C SER A 230 -1.80 -25.03 -13.25
N TYR A 231 -0.95 -25.67 -14.06
CA TYR A 231 -1.36 -26.85 -14.83
C TYR A 231 -1.70 -28.03 -13.91
N ALA A 232 -0.88 -28.28 -12.91
CA ALA A 232 -1.09 -29.35 -11.94
C ALA A 232 -2.37 -29.14 -11.12
N SER A 233 -2.67 -27.91 -10.68
CA SER A 233 -3.90 -27.60 -9.94
C SER A 233 -5.15 -27.78 -10.79
N TYR A 234 -5.14 -27.37 -12.07
CA TYR A 234 -6.28 -27.65 -12.96
C TYR A 234 -6.46 -29.15 -13.21
N CYS A 235 -5.37 -29.91 -13.33
CA CYS A 235 -5.45 -31.36 -13.39
C CYS A 235 -5.92 -32.01 -12.08
N ALA A 236 -5.67 -31.37 -10.94
CA ALA A 236 -6.26 -31.75 -9.66
C ALA A 236 -7.75 -31.45 -9.60
N TYR A 237 -8.21 -30.35 -10.21
CA TYR A 237 -9.62 -30.03 -10.38
C TYR A 237 -10.36 -31.11 -11.18
N LYS A 238 -9.79 -31.60 -12.30
CA LYS A 238 -10.33 -32.73 -13.07
C LYS A 238 -10.47 -34.03 -12.26
N GLN A 239 -9.76 -34.15 -11.14
CA GLN A 239 -9.84 -35.28 -10.20
C GLN A 239 -10.68 -34.96 -8.94
N ASN A 240 -11.43 -33.85 -8.93
CA ASN A 240 -12.19 -33.37 -7.77
C ASN A 240 -11.34 -33.10 -6.52
N LYS A 241 -10.05 -32.78 -6.69
CA LYS A 241 -9.09 -32.57 -5.60
C LYS A 241 -8.33 -31.25 -5.73
N PHE A 242 -8.95 -30.24 -6.35
CA PHE A 242 -8.36 -28.91 -6.49
C PHE A 242 -7.93 -28.33 -5.15
N TRP A 243 -8.86 -28.21 -4.20
CA TRP A 243 -8.60 -27.56 -2.90
C TRP A 243 -7.56 -28.31 -2.07
N ALA A 244 -7.61 -29.65 -2.05
CA ALA A 244 -6.58 -30.46 -1.41
C ALA A 244 -5.17 -30.23 -1.99
N PHE A 245 -5.06 -30.10 -3.33
CA PHE A 245 -3.79 -29.78 -3.98
C PHE A 245 -3.37 -28.33 -3.73
N HIS A 246 -4.30 -27.39 -3.85
CA HIS A 246 -4.11 -25.96 -3.65
C HIS A 246 -3.58 -25.65 -2.25
N ASP A 247 -4.21 -26.19 -1.21
CA ASP A 247 -3.82 -25.95 0.18
C ASP A 247 -2.45 -26.57 0.47
N LEU A 248 -2.18 -27.75 -0.08
CA LEU A 248 -0.87 -28.40 0.03
C LEU A 248 0.24 -27.58 -0.64
N VAL A 249 -0.01 -27.03 -1.83
CA VAL A 249 0.95 -26.18 -2.53
C VAL A 249 1.24 -24.92 -1.74
N TYR A 250 0.23 -24.24 -1.19
CA TYR A 250 0.47 -23.07 -0.34
C TYR A 250 1.15 -23.40 0.99
N ALA A 251 0.84 -24.55 1.59
CA ALA A 251 1.53 -25.04 2.78
C ALA A 251 3.03 -25.24 2.50
N LYS A 252 3.38 -25.73 1.31
CA LYS A 252 4.76 -25.99 0.86
C LYS A 252 5.38 -24.88 0.02
N GLN A 253 4.75 -23.70 -0.07
CA GLN A 253 5.14 -22.63 -1.00
C GLN A 253 6.63 -22.26 -0.88
N ALA A 254 7.17 -22.20 0.34
CA ALA A 254 8.58 -21.89 0.58
C ALA A 254 9.54 -22.94 -0.01
N GLU A 255 9.14 -24.22 -0.04
CA GLU A 255 9.90 -25.31 -0.65
C GLU A 255 9.75 -25.35 -2.19
N LEU A 256 8.74 -24.66 -2.72
CA LEU A 256 8.34 -24.69 -4.13
C LEU A 256 8.73 -23.41 -4.87
N HIS A 257 9.56 -22.54 -4.28
CA HIS A 257 9.97 -21.27 -4.90
C HIS A 257 10.84 -21.48 -6.16
N GLU A 258 11.58 -22.59 -6.23
CA GLU A 258 12.45 -22.93 -7.36
C GLU A 258 12.32 -24.42 -7.70
N ASN A 259 12.73 -24.79 -8.91
CA ASN A 259 12.88 -26.18 -9.35
C ASN A 259 11.60 -27.03 -9.26
N VAL A 260 10.44 -26.44 -9.58
CA VAL A 260 9.19 -27.20 -9.75
C VAL A 260 9.34 -28.12 -10.96
N ASN A 261 9.36 -29.43 -10.73
CA ASN A 261 9.54 -30.45 -11.77
C ASN A 261 8.55 -31.61 -11.59
N ASP A 262 8.50 -32.52 -12.58
CA ASP A 262 7.59 -33.68 -12.60
C ASP A 262 7.70 -34.55 -11.32
N ALA A 263 8.90 -34.69 -10.75
CA ALA A 263 9.09 -35.49 -9.53
C ALA A 263 8.43 -34.82 -8.31
N LYS A 264 8.60 -33.50 -8.17
CA LYS A 264 7.99 -32.75 -7.07
C LYS A 264 6.47 -32.66 -7.21
N ILE A 265 5.98 -32.47 -8.44
CA ILE A 265 4.54 -32.49 -8.74
C ILE A 265 3.93 -33.87 -8.47
N ARG A 266 4.62 -34.97 -8.84
CA ARG A 266 4.21 -36.33 -8.49
C ARG A 266 4.10 -36.51 -6.97
N GLN A 267 5.05 -35.99 -6.20
CA GLN A 267 5.02 -36.06 -4.74
C GLN A 267 3.83 -35.29 -4.15
N LEU A 268 3.58 -34.06 -4.64
CA LEU A 268 2.42 -33.26 -4.24
C LEU A 268 1.11 -33.97 -4.59
N ALA A 269 1.03 -34.58 -5.79
CA ALA A 269 -0.13 -35.34 -6.22
C ALA A 269 -0.43 -36.51 -5.27
N VAL A 270 0.58 -37.30 -4.89
CA VAL A 270 0.39 -38.41 -3.94
C VAL A 270 -0.10 -37.90 -2.58
N GLN A 271 0.48 -36.83 -2.06
CA GLN A 271 0.13 -36.27 -0.75
C GLN A 271 -1.28 -35.67 -0.71
N ALA A 272 -1.72 -35.02 -1.79
CA ALA A 272 -3.09 -34.54 -1.93
C ALA A 272 -4.07 -35.66 -2.37
N GLY A 273 -3.61 -36.92 -2.44
CA GLY A 273 -4.43 -38.10 -2.73
C GLY A 273 -4.86 -38.24 -4.18
N LEU A 274 -4.16 -37.62 -5.13
CA LEU A 274 -4.41 -37.72 -6.56
C LEU A 274 -3.73 -38.95 -7.18
N ASN A 275 -4.17 -39.33 -8.37
CA ASN A 275 -3.40 -40.22 -9.23
C ASN A 275 -2.27 -39.42 -9.91
N PRO A 276 -0.99 -39.65 -9.57
CA PRO A 276 0.11 -38.87 -10.11
C PRO A 276 0.32 -39.09 -11.61
N ASN A 277 0.04 -40.29 -12.12
CA ASN A 277 0.20 -40.59 -13.55
C ASN A 277 -0.86 -39.87 -14.38
N SER A 278 -2.12 -39.90 -13.92
CA SER A 278 -3.22 -39.16 -14.55
C SER A 278 -2.97 -37.65 -14.51
N LEU A 279 -2.44 -37.13 -13.40
CA LEU A 279 -2.10 -35.72 -13.27
C LEU A 279 -1.01 -35.29 -14.27
N LEU A 280 0.11 -36.02 -14.33
CA LEU A 280 1.21 -35.69 -15.25
C LEU A 280 0.80 -35.85 -16.73
N ALA A 281 -0.04 -36.82 -17.05
CA ALA A 281 -0.60 -36.96 -18.40
C ALA A 281 -1.50 -35.76 -18.75
N CYS A 282 -2.39 -35.36 -17.82
CA CYS A 282 -3.26 -34.20 -18.00
C CYS A 282 -2.49 -32.88 -18.17
N MET A 283 -1.36 -32.71 -17.48
CA MET A 283 -0.55 -31.49 -17.62
C MET A 283 0.10 -31.36 -19.01
N LYS A 284 0.37 -32.49 -19.66
CA LYS A 284 0.93 -32.54 -21.02
C LYS A 284 -0.12 -32.28 -22.09
N ASP A 285 -1.40 -32.36 -21.75
CA ASP A 285 -2.52 -32.08 -22.65
C ASP A 285 -2.52 -30.58 -23.04
N PRO A 286 -2.48 -30.24 -24.34
CA PRO A 286 -2.58 -28.86 -24.81
C PRO A 286 -3.84 -28.14 -24.31
N THR A 287 -4.94 -28.86 -24.09
CA THR A 287 -6.19 -28.26 -23.58
C THR A 287 -6.04 -27.73 -22.15
N THR A 288 -5.25 -28.40 -21.31
CA THR A 288 -4.92 -27.91 -19.96
C THR A 288 -4.18 -26.58 -20.03
N LYS A 289 -3.20 -26.47 -20.94
CA LYS A 289 -2.47 -25.22 -21.13
C LYS A 289 -3.38 -24.10 -21.61
N GLN A 290 -4.29 -24.41 -22.53
CA GLN A 290 -5.24 -23.45 -23.07
C GLN A 290 -6.18 -22.88 -21.99
N VAL A 291 -6.62 -23.69 -21.03
CA VAL A 291 -7.45 -23.19 -19.91
C VAL A 291 -6.72 -22.12 -19.10
N ILE A 292 -5.45 -22.36 -18.75
CA ILE A 292 -4.65 -21.38 -18.00
C ILE A 292 -4.38 -20.12 -18.84
N ILE A 293 -4.13 -20.28 -20.14
CA ILE A 293 -3.97 -19.14 -21.06
C ILE A 293 -5.26 -18.30 -21.11
N ASN A 294 -6.43 -18.95 -21.18
CA ASN A 294 -7.72 -18.25 -21.17
C ASN A 294 -7.94 -17.47 -19.87
N ASP A 295 -7.59 -18.05 -18.71
CA ASP A 295 -7.65 -17.34 -17.42
C ASP A 295 -6.73 -16.11 -17.40
N ILE A 296 -5.51 -16.24 -17.92
CA ILE A 296 -4.53 -15.15 -18.05
C ILE A 296 -5.05 -14.05 -18.98
N GLU A 297 -5.55 -14.40 -20.16
CA GLU A 297 -6.09 -13.45 -21.13
C GLU A 297 -7.31 -12.71 -20.60
N GLU A 298 -8.20 -13.41 -19.89
CA GLU A 298 -9.31 -12.80 -19.20
C GLU A 298 -8.84 -11.83 -18.11
N GLY A 299 -7.88 -12.24 -17.27
CA GLY A 299 -7.26 -11.35 -16.28
C GLY A 299 -6.64 -10.11 -16.94
N ASN A 300 -5.95 -10.27 -18.07
CA ASN A 300 -5.34 -9.18 -18.83
C ASN A 300 -6.39 -8.18 -19.33
N ARG A 301 -7.51 -8.68 -19.90
CA ARG A 301 -8.64 -7.87 -20.37
C ARG A 301 -9.29 -7.09 -19.22
N LEU A 302 -9.36 -7.70 -18.04
CA LEU A 302 -9.92 -7.08 -16.82
C LEU A 302 -8.91 -6.20 -16.06
N GLY A 303 -7.70 -6.03 -16.59
CA GLY A 303 -6.65 -5.20 -16.01
C GLY A 303 -6.04 -5.77 -14.74
N VAL A 304 -6.05 -7.09 -14.56
CA VAL A 304 -5.23 -7.77 -13.54
C VAL A 304 -3.76 -7.49 -13.85
N ASN A 305 -3.02 -7.03 -12.85
CA ASN A 305 -1.62 -6.62 -12.98
C ASN A 305 -0.75 -7.06 -11.79
N SER A 306 -1.37 -7.70 -10.81
CA SER A 306 -0.74 -8.24 -9.61
C SER A 306 -1.64 -9.33 -9.03
N THR A 307 -1.08 -10.20 -8.21
CA THR A 307 -1.83 -11.23 -7.49
C THR A 307 -1.62 -11.08 -5.98
N PRO A 308 -2.65 -11.31 -5.15
CA PRO A 308 -4.02 -11.63 -5.55
C PRO A 308 -4.74 -10.40 -6.13
N THR A 309 -5.63 -10.60 -7.10
CA THR A 309 -6.63 -9.59 -7.49
C THR A 309 -8.02 -10.15 -7.22
N ILE A 310 -8.75 -9.50 -6.32
CA ILE A 310 -10.06 -9.95 -5.86
C ILE A 310 -11.20 -9.22 -6.57
N TYR A 311 -12.22 -9.98 -6.97
CA TYR A 311 -13.52 -9.45 -7.39
C TYR A 311 -14.61 -9.94 -6.43
N LEU A 312 -15.48 -9.04 -6.02
CA LEU A 312 -16.64 -9.33 -5.18
C LEU A 312 -17.91 -9.12 -6.00
N ASN A 313 -18.70 -10.18 -6.18
CA ASN A 313 -19.88 -10.15 -7.04
C ASN A 313 -19.56 -9.48 -8.39
N ASN A 314 -18.48 -9.93 -9.03
CA ASN A 314 -17.96 -9.42 -10.30
C ASN A 314 -17.48 -7.95 -10.31
N ARG A 315 -17.18 -7.34 -9.15
CA ARG A 315 -16.62 -5.98 -9.05
C ARG A 315 -15.22 -6.01 -8.49
N LYS A 316 -14.28 -5.35 -9.16
CA LYS A 316 -12.87 -5.34 -8.75
C LYS A 316 -12.68 -4.62 -7.42
N LEU A 317 -12.13 -5.32 -6.44
CA LEU A 317 -11.73 -4.74 -5.17
C LEU A 317 -10.38 -4.03 -5.31
N ASN A 318 -10.24 -2.87 -4.68
CA ASN A 318 -8.96 -2.16 -4.66
C ASN A 318 -8.06 -2.75 -3.57
N VAL A 319 -6.83 -3.12 -3.95
CA VAL A 319 -5.83 -3.77 -3.09
C VAL A 319 -5.60 -3.03 -1.77
N ARG A 320 -5.67 -1.69 -1.77
CA ARG A 320 -5.43 -0.86 -0.56
C ARG A 320 -6.38 -1.16 0.61
N PHE A 321 -7.55 -1.73 0.34
CA PHE A 321 -8.59 -1.97 1.35
C PHE A 321 -8.94 -3.45 1.54
N MET A 322 -8.21 -4.35 0.88
CA MET A 322 -8.59 -5.76 0.76
C MET A 322 -8.67 -6.49 2.11
N ASP A 323 -7.73 -6.21 3.02
CA ASP A 323 -7.66 -6.87 4.32
C ASP A 323 -8.74 -6.43 5.31
N PHE A 324 -9.27 -5.22 5.17
CA PHE A 324 -10.34 -4.76 6.05
C PHE A 324 -11.72 -4.95 5.42
N PHE A 325 -11.83 -4.85 4.09
CA PHE A 325 -13.12 -4.69 3.43
C PHE A 325 -13.99 -5.95 3.40
N LEU A 326 -13.40 -7.16 3.29
CA LEU A 326 -14.17 -8.41 3.11
C LEU A 326 -15.13 -8.69 4.29
N GLU A 327 -14.61 -8.68 5.51
CA GLU A 327 -15.43 -8.90 6.72
C GLU A 327 -16.48 -7.80 6.87
N GLN A 328 -16.09 -6.55 6.65
CA GLN A 328 -16.98 -5.40 6.76
C GLN A 328 -18.12 -5.45 5.72
N TYR A 329 -17.85 -5.96 4.52
CA TYR A 329 -18.85 -6.20 3.49
C TYR A 329 -19.87 -7.26 3.92
N LEU A 330 -19.41 -8.37 4.50
CA LEU A 330 -20.28 -9.44 5.01
C LEU A 330 -21.15 -8.96 6.16
N TYR A 331 -20.58 -8.26 7.15
CA TYR A 331 -21.35 -7.65 8.24
C TYR A 331 -22.40 -6.67 7.74
N TYR A 332 -22.08 -5.85 6.73
CA TYR A 332 -23.06 -4.96 6.11
C TYR A 332 -24.20 -5.75 5.45
N LYS A 333 -23.89 -6.82 4.70
CA LYS A 333 -24.92 -7.66 4.08
C LYS A 333 -25.80 -8.38 5.10
N LEU A 334 -25.22 -8.89 6.19
CA LEU A 334 -25.95 -9.46 7.33
C LEU A 334 -26.94 -8.45 7.92
N GLN A 335 -26.50 -7.22 8.17
CA GLN A 335 -27.37 -6.16 8.71
C GLN A 335 -28.53 -5.80 7.77
N GLN A 336 -28.33 -5.85 6.45
CA GLN A 336 -29.40 -5.59 5.48
C GLN A 336 -30.40 -6.74 5.43
N LEU A 337 -29.93 -7.99 5.51
CA LEU A 337 -30.78 -9.18 5.50
C LEU A 337 -31.58 -9.35 6.79
N GLN A 338 -31.12 -8.82 7.92
CA GLN A 338 -31.89 -8.82 9.18
C GLN A 338 -32.96 -7.72 9.27
N LYS A 339 -32.95 -6.73 8.37
CA LYS A 339 -33.94 -5.64 8.32
C LYS A 339 -35.20 -6.00 7.51
N HIS A 340 -35.17 -7.12 6.82
CA HIS A 340 -36.24 -7.68 6.00
C HIS A 340 -36.60 -9.06 6.53
#